data_AF-A0A820DK25-F1
#
_entry.id   AF-A0A820DK25-F1
#
_cell.length_a   1.000
_cell.length_b   1.000
_cell.length_c   1.000
_cell.angle_alpha   90.00
_cell.angle_beta   90.00
_cell.angle_gamma   90.00
#
_symmetry.space_group_name_H-M   'P 1'
#
loop_
_entity.id
_entity.type
_entity.pdbx_description
1 polymer ?
#
loop_
_entity_poly.entity_id
_entity_poly.type
_entity_poly.pdbx_seq_one_letter_code
_entity_poly.pdbx_strand_id
1 'polypeptide(L)'
;MVSFSNLSQREAEIILRFKLRDFYDSQTQIEQFITTAAPEQLKKKIFDRLIDSNIGIILQAMVAYSQRTMNHDDLMLKREIEIISKDEQFGGTMEFAVTQMNDIEATRYVLVVETIVDSLGRGLTQMLLTLKSMWDVNNDKKMVYGFLTTAINWQLVTYDGQTWKLSEPSTLLLANMRKQEDRWLKNNTQILDVIYSILASI
;
A
#
# COMPACT_ATOMS: atom_id res chain seq x y z
N MET A 1 8.59 10.62 -17.49
CA MET A 1 7.98 9.76 -16.45
C MET A 1 7.41 8.54 -17.17
N VAL A 2 7.96 7.34 -16.93
CA VAL A 2 7.44 6.10 -17.55
C VAL A 2 6.29 5.62 -16.68
N SER A 3 5.07 5.58 -17.22
CA SER A 3 3.91 5.01 -16.53
C SER A 3 3.86 3.51 -16.76
N PHE A 4 3.49 2.73 -15.73
CA PHE A 4 3.29 1.28 -15.88
C PHE A 4 2.18 0.92 -16.86
N SER A 5 1.28 1.86 -17.16
CA SER A 5 0.25 1.71 -18.19
C SER A 5 0.80 1.57 -19.62
N ASN A 6 2.09 1.85 -19.85
CA ASN A 6 2.75 1.79 -21.16
C ASN A 6 3.75 0.62 -21.30
N LEU A 7 3.86 -0.27 -20.29
CA LEU A 7 4.79 -1.40 -20.30
C LEU A 7 4.04 -2.71 -20.58
N SER A 8 4.64 -3.60 -21.39
CA SER A 8 4.11 -4.96 -21.56
C SER A 8 4.31 -5.80 -20.29
N GLN A 9 3.49 -6.83 -20.05
CA GLN A 9 3.65 -7.73 -18.90
C GLN A 9 5.06 -8.31 -18.79
N ARG A 10 5.68 -8.70 -19.91
CA ARG A 10 7.04 -9.23 -19.89
C ARG A 10 8.04 -8.17 -19.41
N GLU A 11 7.88 -6.93 -19.83
CA GLU A 11 8.72 -5.82 -19.36
C GLU A 11 8.48 -5.56 -17.88
N ALA A 12 7.22 -5.52 -17.43
CA ALA A 12 6.85 -5.36 -16.02
C ALA A 12 7.36 -6.52 -15.14
N GLU A 13 7.26 -7.78 -15.57
CA GLU A 13 7.76 -8.95 -14.84
C GLU A 13 9.30 -8.98 -14.79
N ILE A 14 9.97 -8.52 -15.85
CA ILE A 14 11.43 -8.35 -15.87
C ILE A 14 11.86 -7.25 -14.89
N ILE A 15 11.11 -6.15 -14.88
CA ILE A 15 11.24 -5.00 -13.97
C ILE A 15 11.07 -5.43 -12.51
N LEU A 16 9.99 -6.15 -12.20
CA LEU A 16 9.63 -6.58 -10.84
C LEU A 16 10.42 -7.82 -10.39
N ARG A 17 11.07 -8.55 -11.31
CA ARG A 17 11.66 -9.90 -11.13
C ARG A 17 10.76 -10.86 -10.34
N PHE A 18 9.48 -10.72 -10.57
CA PHE A 18 8.41 -11.51 -9.98
C PHE A 18 7.55 -12.02 -11.13
N LYS A 19 7.20 -13.31 -11.13
CA LYS A 19 6.29 -13.86 -12.14
C LYS A 19 4.87 -13.65 -11.65
N LEU A 20 4.23 -12.66 -12.23
CA LEU A 20 2.87 -12.28 -11.90
C LEU A 20 1.90 -13.46 -12.05
N ARG A 21 2.20 -14.41 -12.94
CA ARG A 21 1.49 -15.70 -13.12
C ARG A 21 1.21 -16.47 -11.81
N ASP A 22 2.15 -16.50 -10.86
CA ASP A 22 2.03 -17.31 -9.64
C ASP A 22 1.05 -16.68 -8.61
N PHE A 23 0.75 -15.39 -8.77
CA PHE A 23 -0.20 -14.63 -7.97
C PHE A 23 -1.65 -14.72 -8.49
N TYR A 24 -1.84 -15.06 -9.77
CA TYR A 24 -3.10 -14.91 -10.48
C TYR A 24 -4.06 -16.11 -10.44
N ASP A 25 -3.55 -17.30 -10.17
CA ASP A 25 -4.34 -18.53 -10.28
C ASP A 25 -5.37 -18.73 -9.14
N SER A 26 -5.53 -17.75 -8.23
CA SER A 26 -6.37 -17.90 -7.02
C SER A 26 -7.61 -17.01 -6.88
N GLN A 27 -8.04 -16.21 -7.88
CA GLN A 27 -9.01 -15.14 -7.61
C GLN A 27 -10.19 -15.04 -8.62
N THR A 28 -11.38 -15.46 -8.18
CA THR A 28 -12.70 -14.99 -8.68
C THR A 28 -13.15 -13.81 -7.81
N GLN A 29 -13.91 -12.83 -8.34
CA GLN A 29 -14.34 -11.58 -7.66
C GLN A 29 -14.67 -11.76 -6.16
N ILE A 30 -13.63 -11.59 -5.33
CA ILE A 30 -13.62 -12.20 -4.01
C ILE A 30 -14.38 -11.34 -3.01
N GLU A 31 -14.49 -10.03 -3.23
CA GLU A 31 -15.30 -9.12 -2.41
C GLU A 31 -16.77 -9.51 -2.45
N GLN A 32 -17.37 -9.65 -3.63
CA GLN A 32 -18.79 -10.03 -3.73
C GLN A 32 -19.03 -11.41 -3.14
N PHE A 33 -18.14 -12.38 -3.39
CA PHE A 33 -18.24 -13.71 -2.80
C PHE A 33 -18.12 -13.69 -1.26
N ILE A 34 -17.16 -12.95 -0.70
CA ILE A 34 -16.95 -12.89 0.75
C ILE A 34 -18.11 -12.17 1.43
N THR A 35 -18.56 -11.06 0.88
CA THR A 35 -19.61 -10.25 1.50
C THR A 35 -20.97 -10.94 1.43
N THR A 36 -21.28 -11.65 0.33
CA THR A 36 -22.62 -12.23 0.09
C THR A 36 -22.73 -13.73 0.35
N ALA A 37 -21.65 -14.50 0.21
CA ALA A 37 -21.72 -15.96 0.16
C ALA A 37 -20.79 -16.68 1.15
N ALA A 38 -19.75 -16.02 1.68
CA ALA A 38 -18.87 -16.66 2.65
C ALA A 38 -19.55 -16.77 4.04
N PRO A 39 -19.43 -17.93 4.73
CA PRO A 39 -19.88 -18.06 6.11
C PRO A 39 -19.23 -17.00 7.00
N GLU A 40 -20.01 -16.32 7.85
CA GLU A 40 -19.54 -15.24 8.76
C GLU A 40 -18.27 -15.62 9.52
N GLN A 41 -18.20 -16.87 9.97
CA GLN A 41 -17.10 -17.46 10.74
C GLN A 41 -15.77 -17.52 9.96
N LEU A 42 -15.83 -17.49 8.61
CA LEU A 42 -14.69 -17.58 7.71
C LEU A 42 -14.32 -16.23 7.09
N LYS A 43 -15.22 -15.23 7.12
CA LYS A 43 -14.97 -13.91 6.51
C LYS A 43 -13.68 -13.29 7.01
N LYS A 44 -13.47 -13.23 8.33
CA LYS A 44 -12.24 -12.71 8.94
C LYS A 44 -10.99 -13.43 8.42
N LYS A 45 -10.97 -14.77 8.46
CA LYS A 45 -9.83 -15.57 7.97
C LYS A 45 -9.54 -15.37 6.47
N ILE A 46 -10.58 -15.16 5.66
CA ILE A 46 -10.42 -14.90 4.23
C ILE A 46 -9.88 -13.48 4.01
N PHE A 47 -10.37 -12.48 4.76
CA PHE A 47 -9.84 -11.13 4.74
C PHE A 47 -8.38 -11.08 5.20
N ASP A 48 -8.04 -11.70 6.32
CA ASP A 48 -6.67 -11.79 6.83
C ASP A 48 -5.73 -12.39 5.75
N ARG A 49 -6.16 -13.47 5.09
CA ARG A 49 -5.39 -14.05 3.96
C ARG A 49 -5.26 -13.11 2.77
N LEU A 50 -6.28 -12.33 2.44
CA LEU A 50 -6.23 -11.38 1.32
C LEU A 50 -5.34 -10.18 1.61
N ILE A 51 -5.36 -9.73 2.86
CA ILE A 51 -4.49 -8.67 3.36
C ILE A 51 -3.04 -9.14 3.29
N ASP A 52 -2.76 -10.32 3.86
CA ASP A 52 -1.43 -10.93 3.89
C ASP A 52 -0.91 -11.22 2.48
N SER A 53 -1.77 -11.71 1.59
CA SER A 53 -1.36 -12.11 0.25
C SER A 53 -1.32 -10.98 -0.76
N ASN A 54 -2.23 -9.99 -0.73
CA ASN A 54 -2.28 -9.01 -1.82
C ASN A 54 -1.57 -7.70 -1.48
N ILE A 55 -1.82 -7.13 -0.31
CA ILE A 55 -1.26 -5.81 0.07
C ILE A 55 0.25 -5.95 0.29
N GLY A 56 0.65 -6.96 1.07
CA GLY A 56 2.05 -7.26 1.33
C GLY A 56 2.83 -7.55 0.05
N ILE A 57 2.29 -8.35 -0.87
CA ILE A 57 2.94 -8.67 -2.15
C ILE A 57 3.08 -7.42 -3.04
N ILE A 58 2.06 -6.58 -3.13
CA ILE A 58 2.14 -5.32 -3.89
C ILE A 58 3.23 -4.43 -3.33
N LEU A 59 3.21 -4.16 -2.02
CA LEU A 59 4.20 -3.29 -1.39
C LEU A 59 5.62 -3.86 -1.50
N GLN A 60 5.77 -5.17 -1.31
CA GLN A 60 7.06 -5.85 -1.45
C GLN A 60 7.60 -5.74 -2.87
N ALA A 61 6.75 -5.93 -3.88
CA ALA A 61 7.13 -5.80 -5.28
C ALA A 61 7.55 -4.35 -5.62
N MET A 62 6.81 -3.37 -5.12
CA MET A 62 7.12 -1.95 -5.34
C MET A 62 8.42 -1.52 -4.64
N VAL A 63 8.64 -1.95 -3.39
CA VAL A 63 9.90 -1.69 -2.66
C VAL A 63 11.07 -2.36 -3.38
N ALA A 64 10.94 -3.64 -3.76
CA ALA A 64 12.00 -4.36 -4.47
C ALA A 64 12.31 -3.75 -5.84
N TYR A 65 11.30 -3.18 -6.50
CA TYR A 65 11.49 -2.43 -7.74
C TYR A 65 12.28 -1.14 -7.51
N SER A 66 11.85 -0.32 -6.55
CA SER A 66 12.53 0.93 -6.19
C SER A 66 13.98 0.71 -5.79
N GLN A 67 14.27 -0.32 -4.99
CA GLN A 67 15.66 -0.72 -4.65
C GLN A 67 16.51 -0.91 -5.92
N ARG A 68 16.00 -1.71 -6.87
CA ARG A 68 16.74 -2.09 -8.09
C ARG A 68 16.88 -0.98 -9.13
N THR A 69 15.88 -0.11 -9.24
CA THR A 69 15.82 0.86 -10.36
C THR A 69 15.99 2.31 -9.96
N MET A 70 15.90 2.62 -8.67
CA MET A 70 16.01 3.98 -8.15
C MET A 70 17.16 4.15 -7.15
N ASN A 71 17.99 3.12 -6.94
CA ASN A 71 19.06 3.09 -5.95
C ASN A 71 18.57 3.35 -4.51
N HIS A 72 17.35 2.92 -4.20
CA HIS A 72 16.77 3.01 -2.85
C HIS A 72 16.97 1.71 -2.06
N ASP A 73 18.21 1.23 -1.97
CA ASP A 73 18.58 0.00 -1.22
C ASP A 73 18.29 0.12 0.29
N ASP A 74 18.02 1.35 0.74
CA ASP A 74 17.64 1.76 2.09
C ASP A 74 16.14 1.62 2.41
N LEU A 75 15.30 1.31 1.42
CA LEU A 75 13.87 1.07 1.65
C LEU A 75 13.62 -0.31 2.26
N MET A 76 12.72 -0.35 3.25
CA MET A 76 12.28 -1.57 3.92
C MET A 76 10.77 -1.58 4.06
N LEU A 77 10.17 -2.75 3.82
CA LEU A 77 8.78 -3.02 4.19
C LEU A 77 8.75 -3.67 5.58
N LYS A 78 7.95 -3.11 6.48
CA LYS A 78 7.68 -3.62 7.82
C LYS A 78 6.18 -3.93 7.95
N ARG A 79 5.84 -4.88 8.82
CA ARG A 79 4.48 -5.31 9.13
C ARG A 79 4.17 -5.11 10.61
N GLU A 80 2.91 -4.86 10.95
CA GLU A 80 2.40 -4.73 12.32
C GLU A 80 3.26 -3.77 13.16
N ILE A 81 3.48 -2.56 12.63
CA ILE A 81 4.37 -1.59 13.25
C ILE A 81 3.59 -0.62 14.12
N GLU A 82 4.04 -0.43 15.36
CA GLU A 82 3.56 0.64 16.22
C GLU A 82 4.38 1.91 15.95
N ILE A 83 3.68 3.03 15.72
CA ILE A 83 4.28 4.34 15.51
C ILE A 83 3.72 5.29 16.56
N ILE A 84 4.59 5.82 17.41
CA ILE A 84 4.24 6.70 18.53
C ILE A 84 4.88 8.08 18.28
N SER A 85 4.15 9.15 18.54
CA SER A 85 4.62 10.54 18.42
C SER A 85 5.74 10.84 19.43
N LYS A 86 6.55 11.87 19.15
CA LYS A 86 7.68 12.26 20.04
C LYS A 86 7.24 12.67 21.45
N ASP A 87 6.02 13.16 21.60
CA ASP A 87 5.42 13.55 22.87
C ASP A 87 4.62 12.41 23.53
N GLU A 88 4.63 11.21 22.94
CA GLU A 88 3.92 10.00 23.38
C GLU A 88 2.39 10.17 23.53
N GLN A 89 1.84 11.28 23.04
CA GLN A 89 0.41 11.58 23.17
C GLN A 89 -0.45 10.83 22.15
N PHE A 90 0.15 10.47 21.00
CA PHE A 90 -0.55 9.85 19.88
C PHE A 90 0.25 8.67 19.36
N GLY A 91 -0.45 7.61 18.97
CA GLY A 91 0.18 6.46 18.34
C GLY A 91 -0.84 5.57 17.66
N GLY A 92 -0.34 4.67 16.83
CA GLY A 92 -1.16 3.69 16.13
C GLY A 92 -0.34 2.52 15.64
N THR A 93 -0.95 1.34 15.68
CA THR A 93 -0.43 0.16 14.98
C THR A 93 -0.83 0.28 13.51
N MET A 94 0.05 -0.09 12.60
CA MET A 94 -0.23 -0.13 11.16
C MET A 94 0.05 -1.52 10.63
N GLU A 95 -0.83 -2.00 9.76
CA GLU A 95 -0.64 -3.31 9.14
C GLU A 95 0.67 -3.35 8.34
N PHE A 96 0.97 -2.31 7.56
CA PHE A 96 2.25 -2.18 6.85
C PHE A 96 2.84 -0.78 6.96
N ALA A 97 4.17 -0.71 6.92
CA ALA A 97 4.90 0.52 6.69
C ALA A 97 6.08 0.32 5.74
N VAL A 98 6.25 1.27 4.83
CA VAL A 98 7.50 1.43 4.07
C VAL A 98 8.33 2.49 4.78
N THR A 99 9.54 2.09 5.18
CA THR A 99 10.51 2.95 5.84
C THR A 99 11.76 3.10 5.00
N GLN A 100 12.44 4.22 5.14
CA GLN A 100 13.76 4.47 4.58
C GLN A 100 14.77 4.55 5.74
N MET A 101 15.91 3.85 5.60
CA MET A 101 16.99 3.89 6.56
C MET A 101 18.01 4.96 6.15
N ASN A 102 18.15 6.02 6.96
CA ASN A 102 19.07 7.10 6.64
C ASN A 102 20.47 6.82 7.22
N ASP A 103 21.51 7.49 6.71
CA ASP A 103 22.92 7.32 7.12
C ASP A 103 23.21 7.50 8.62
N ILE A 104 22.26 8.04 9.39
CA ILE A 104 22.39 8.32 10.84
C ILE A 104 21.57 7.29 11.67
N GLU A 105 21.29 6.11 11.12
CA GLU A 105 20.43 5.06 11.72
C GLU A 105 18.99 5.49 12.04
N ALA A 106 18.59 6.72 11.68
CA ALA A 106 17.25 7.22 11.85
C ALA A 106 16.32 6.60 10.80
N THR A 107 15.28 5.90 11.26
CA THR A 107 14.22 5.38 10.39
C THR A 107 13.28 6.50 9.99
N ARG A 108 13.18 6.78 8.68
CA ARG A 108 12.17 7.66 8.11
C ARG A 108 10.95 6.86 7.68
N TYR A 109 9.76 7.23 8.15
CA TYR A 109 8.51 6.61 7.71
C TYR A 109 7.99 7.29 6.44
N VAL A 110 7.85 6.54 5.35
CA VAL A 110 7.44 7.09 4.04
C VAL A 110 5.94 6.92 3.86
N LEU A 111 5.49 5.67 3.93
CA LEU A 111 4.15 5.23 3.58
C LEU A 111 3.69 4.24 4.63
N VAL A 112 2.44 4.35 5.09
CA VAL A 112 1.77 3.33 5.89
C VAL A 112 0.51 2.83 5.20
N VAL A 113 0.09 1.61 5.51
CA VAL A 113 -1.16 1.03 5.01
C VAL A 113 -1.93 0.45 6.17
N GLU A 114 -3.21 0.83 6.24
CA GLU A 114 -4.16 0.31 7.22
C GLU A 114 -5.33 -0.37 6.52
N THR A 115 -5.67 -1.55 7.01
CA THR A 115 -6.75 -2.35 6.46
C THR A 115 -8.05 -2.14 7.22
N ILE A 116 -9.10 -1.77 6.50
CA ILE A 116 -10.43 -1.54 7.07
C ILE A 116 -11.17 -2.88 7.09
N VAL A 117 -10.96 -3.67 8.15
CA VAL A 117 -11.65 -4.96 8.34
C VAL A 117 -13.01 -4.77 9.03
N ASP A 118 -13.11 -3.84 9.99
CA ASP A 118 -14.27 -3.74 10.89
C ASP A 118 -15.11 -2.45 10.73
N SER A 119 -14.48 -1.27 10.65
CA SER A 119 -15.21 -0.02 10.40
C SER A 119 -14.32 1.11 9.84
N LEU A 120 -14.82 1.80 8.80
CA LEU A 120 -14.13 2.91 8.13
C LEU A 120 -13.74 4.04 9.09
N GLY A 121 -14.61 4.36 10.06
CA GLY A 121 -14.36 5.42 11.03
C GLY A 121 -13.16 5.16 11.94
N ARG A 122 -12.98 3.92 12.41
CA ARG A 122 -11.83 3.57 13.28
C ARG A 122 -10.52 3.54 12.51
N GLY A 123 -10.52 2.91 11.32
CA GLY A 123 -9.33 2.85 10.46
C GLY A 123 -8.85 4.25 10.05
N LEU A 124 -9.76 5.15 9.69
CA LEU A 124 -9.42 6.53 9.33
C LEU A 124 -8.81 7.31 10.52
N THR A 125 -9.41 7.22 11.72
CA THR A 125 -8.85 7.90 12.90
C THR A 125 -7.43 7.42 13.20
N GLN A 126 -7.19 6.11 13.18
CA GLN A 126 -5.88 5.51 13.41
C GLN A 126 -4.85 5.94 12.36
N MET A 127 -5.25 5.97 11.08
CA MET A 127 -4.44 6.49 9.98
C MET A 127 -4.03 7.95 10.21
N LEU A 128 -4.97 8.83 10.54
CA LEU A 128 -4.68 10.26 10.74
C LEU A 128 -3.72 10.48 11.91
N LEU A 129 -3.94 9.83 13.06
CA LEU A 129 -3.03 9.93 14.21
C LEU A 129 -1.63 9.42 13.89
N THR A 130 -1.54 8.35 13.12
CA THR A 130 -0.26 7.76 12.73
C THR A 130 0.50 8.62 11.74
N LEU A 131 -0.17 9.19 10.73
CA LEU A 131 0.48 10.12 9.80
C LEU A 131 0.98 11.37 10.51
N LYS A 132 0.24 11.89 11.49
CA LYS A 132 0.72 12.98 12.33
C LYS A 132 1.99 12.56 13.09
N SER A 133 1.95 11.39 13.71
CA SER A 133 3.09 10.83 14.46
C SER A 133 4.31 10.64 13.54
N MET A 134 4.13 10.09 12.34
CA MET A 134 5.17 9.94 11.31
C MET A 134 5.80 11.29 10.96
N TRP A 135 4.99 12.32 10.69
CA TRP A 135 5.51 13.66 10.37
C TRP A 135 6.26 14.29 11.56
N ASP A 136 5.79 14.06 12.78
CA ASP A 136 6.42 14.55 14.01
C ASP A 136 7.80 13.88 14.24
N VAL A 137 7.88 12.55 14.06
CA VAL A 137 9.12 11.76 14.24
C VAL A 137 10.11 11.91 13.08
N ASN A 138 9.62 12.07 11.86
CA ASN A 138 10.47 12.32 10.69
C ASN A 138 11.15 13.69 10.81
N ASN A 139 12.47 13.70 10.73
CA ASN A 139 13.26 14.93 10.92
C ASN A 139 13.25 15.86 9.71
N ASP A 140 12.95 15.34 8.51
CA ASP A 140 12.98 16.10 7.26
C ASP A 140 11.73 16.95 7.00
N LYS A 141 10.67 16.76 7.79
CA LYS A 141 9.37 17.44 7.67
C LYS A 141 8.77 17.37 6.26
N LYS A 142 9.13 16.33 5.50
CA LYS A 142 8.53 16.04 4.19
C LYS A 142 7.12 15.46 4.36
N MET A 143 6.38 15.46 3.25
CA MET A 143 5.05 14.86 3.18
C MET A 143 5.11 13.36 3.54
N VAL A 144 4.10 12.91 4.28
CA VAL A 144 3.89 11.50 4.64
C VAL A 144 2.60 10.99 4.01
N TYR A 145 2.58 9.70 3.72
CA TYR A 145 1.54 9.06 2.93
C TYR A 145 0.92 7.89 3.69
N GLY A 146 -0.37 7.69 3.50
CA GLY A 146 -1.12 6.60 4.09
C GLY A 146 -2.12 6.03 3.11
N PHE A 147 -2.28 4.71 3.03
CA PHE A 147 -3.38 4.08 2.33
C PHE A 147 -4.36 3.44 3.30
N LEU A 148 -5.63 3.79 3.16
CA LEU A 148 -6.74 3.06 3.74
C LEU A 148 -7.26 2.06 2.71
N THR A 149 -7.40 0.79 3.08
CA THR A 149 -7.80 -0.22 2.08
C THR A 149 -8.67 -1.35 2.61
N THR A 150 -9.58 -1.85 1.76
CA THR A 150 -10.27 -3.14 1.92
C THR A 150 -9.57 -4.27 1.17
N ALA A 151 -8.27 -4.10 0.86
CA ALA A 151 -7.48 -4.80 -0.15
C ALA A 151 -7.90 -4.53 -1.61
N ILE A 152 -9.17 -4.18 -1.85
CA ILE A 152 -9.71 -3.94 -3.20
C ILE A 152 -9.90 -2.44 -3.46
N ASN A 153 -10.51 -1.72 -2.53
CA ASN A 153 -10.59 -0.27 -2.63
C ASN A 153 -9.46 0.34 -1.82
N TRP A 154 -8.79 1.33 -2.39
CA TRP A 154 -7.63 2.00 -1.81
C TRP A 154 -7.89 3.51 -1.83
N GLN A 155 -7.64 4.16 -0.71
CA GLN A 155 -7.81 5.59 -0.56
C GLN A 155 -6.53 6.20 0.02
N LEU A 156 -5.97 7.17 -0.69
CA LEU A 156 -4.75 7.86 -0.27
C LEU A 156 -5.09 8.97 0.73
N VAL A 157 -4.36 8.99 1.82
CA VAL A 157 -4.31 10.07 2.80
C VAL A 157 -2.91 10.67 2.77
N THR A 158 -2.80 11.99 2.72
CA THR A 158 -1.50 12.69 2.78
C THR A 158 -1.51 13.77 3.84
N TYR A 159 -0.37 14.00 4.45
CA TYR A 159 -0.16 15.08 5.42
C TYR A 159 1.20 15.75 5.23
N ASP A 160 1.21 17.08 5.20
CA ASP A 160 2.41 17.91 5.06
C ASP A 160 2.82 18.64 6.34
N GLY A 161 2.14 18.38 7.46
CA GLY A 161 2.32 19.10 8.73
C GLY A 161 1.26 20.16 8.99
N GLN A 162 0.52 20.60 7.97
CA GLN A 162 -0.51 21.62 8.09
C GLN A 162 -1.84 21.18 7.50
N THR A 163 -1.82 20.51 6.35
CA THR A 163 -2.99 20.17 5.56
C THR A 163 -3.14 18.66 5.40
N TRP A 164 -4.37 18.20 5.61
CA TRP A 164 -4.80 16.83 5.30
C TRP A 164 -5.42 16.81 3.92
N LYS A 165 -5.04 15.83 3.10
CA LYS A 165 -5.74 15.53 1.85
C LYS A 165 -6.15 14.08 1.83
N LEU A 166 -7.34 13.84 1.30
CA LEU A 166 -7.93 12.54 1.10
C LEU A 166 -8.29 12.43 -0.38
N SER A 167 -7.82 11.38 -1.05
CA SER A 167 -8.21 11.13 -2.44
C SER A 167 -9.62 10.54 -2.52
N GLU A 168 -10.20 10.55 -3.72
CA GLU A 168 -11.29 9.63 -4.02
C GLU A 168 -10.81 8.17 -3.89
N PRO A 169 -11.67 7.24 -3.43
CA PRO A 169 -11.35 5.82 -3.43
C PRO A 169 -11.07 5.33 -4.86
N SER A 170 -10.00 4.59 -5.03
CA SER A 170 -9.62 3.95 -6.29
C SER A 170 -9.64 2.44 -6.13
N THR A 171 -10.28 1.75 -7.06
CA THR A 171 -10.38 0.29 -7.01
C THR A 171 -9.19 -0.35 -7.71
N LEU A 172 -8.51 -1.25 -7.01
CA LEU A 172 -7.51 -2.14 -7.56
C LEU A 172 -8.14 -3.52 -7.79
N LEU A 173 -8.63 -3.76 -9.01
CA LEU A 173 -9.21 -5.05 -9.38
C LEU A 173 -8.15 -5.98 -9.94
N LEU A 174 -7.60 -6.88 -9.12
CA LEU A 174 -6.62 -7.87 -9.58
C LEU A 174 -7.28 -9.07 -10.30
N ALA A 175 -8.60 -9.25 -10.12
CA ALA A 175 -9.36 -10.34 -10.72
C ALA A 175 -9.50 -10.16 -12.25
N ASN A 176 -9.37 -11.26 -13.00
CA ASN A 176 -9.49 -11.32 -14.46
C ASN A 176 -8.46 -10.52 -15.29
N MET A 177 -7.38 -10.00 -14.68
CA MET A 177 -6.26 -9.34 -15.37
C MET A 177 -5.80 -10.12 -16.61
N ARG A 178 -5.56 -11.43 -16.46
CA ARG A 178 -5.08 -12.31 -17.54
C ARG A 178 -6.02 -12.40 -18.74
N LYS A 179 -7.33 -12.21 -18.54
CA LYS A 179 -8.32 -12.27 -19.62
C LYS A 179 -8.53 -10.91 -20.29
N GLN A 180 -8.10 -9.82 -19.64
CA GLN A 180 -8.35 -8.43 -20.06
C GLN A 180 -7.15 -7.53 -19.72
N GLU A 181 -5.94 -7.96 -20.09
CA GLU A 181 -4.67 -7.36 -19.67
C GLU A 181 -4.55 -5.89 -20.07
N ASP A 182 -4.76 -5.58 -21.36
CA ASP A 182 -4.71 -4.20 -21.87
C ASP A 182 -5.70 -3.27 -21.16
N ARG A 183 -6.92 -3.79 -20.90
CA ARG A 183 -7.94 -3.04 -20.16
C ARG A 183 -7.50 -2.81 -18.73
N TRP A 184 -6.81 -3.77 -18.12
CA TRP A 184 -6.33 -3.64 -16.77
C TRP A 184 -5.20 -2.61 -16.65
N LEU A 185 -4.16 -2.74 -17.48
CA LEU A 185 -3.03 -1.81 -17.50
C LEU A 185 -3.49 -0.37 -17.74
N LYS A 186 -4.55 -0.20 -18.54
CA LYS A 186 -5.13 1.11 -18.81
C LYS A 186 -5.95 1.68 -17.65
N ASN A 187 -6.66 0.86 -16.89
CA ASN A 187 -7.72 1.34 -15.99
C ASN A 187 -7.52 1.01 -14.50
N ASN A 188 -6.51 0.21 -14.14
CA ASN A 188 -6.37 -0.32 -12.78
C ASN A 188 -4.94 -0.22 -12.21
N THR A 189 -4.01 0.44 -12.91
CA THR A 189 -2.62 0.65 -12.42
C THR A 189 -2.48 1.85 -11.50
N GLN A 190 -3.52 2.68 -11.36
CA GLN A 190 -3.45 3.98 -10.69
C GLN A 190 -2.82 3.89 -9.30
N ILE A 191 -3.17 2.88 -8.50
CA ILE A 191 -2.57 2.66 -7.18
C ILE A 191 -1.07 2.36 -7.26
N LEU A 192 -0.65 1.54 -8.23
CA LEU A 192 0.76 1.24 -8.46
C LEU A 192 1.53 2.49 -8.93
N ASP A 193 0.93 3.28 -9.82
CA ASP A 193 1.52 4.54 -10.30
C ASP A 193 1.67 5.56 -9.16
N VAL A 194 0.71 5.60 -8.22
CA VAL A 194 0.80 6.45 -7.02
C VAL A 194 1.88 5.96 -6.07
N ILE A 195 1.92 4.65 -5.75
CA ILE A 195 2.98 4.09 -4.89
C ILE A 195 4.35 4.35 -5.52
N TYR A 196 4.51 4.10 -6.82
CA TYR A 196 5.72 4.42 -7.56
C TYR A 196 6.12 5.89 -7.41
N SER A 197 5.17 6.81 -7.61
CA SER A 197 5.42 8.24 -7.52
C SER A 197 5.84 8.68 -6.12
N ILE A 198 5.23 8.09 -5.08
CA ILE A 198 5.64 8.30 -3.68
C ILE A 198 7.07 7.83 -3.49
N LEU A 199 7.39 6.58 -3.87
CA LEU A 199 8.72 6.01 -3.65
C LEU A 199 9.82 6.72 -4.45
N ALA A 200 9.50 7.20 -5.65
CA ALA A 200 10.44 7.96 -6.49
C ALA A 200 10.67 9.42 -6.01
N SER A 201 9.88 9.90 -5.04
CA SER A 201 9.96 11.27 -4.52
C SER A 201 10.78 11.42 -3.23
N ILE A 202 11.23 10.29 -2.68
CA ILE A 202 11.96 10.20 -1.41
C ILE A 202 13.36 10.78 -1.61
#